data_AF-A0A6B1HTQ7-F1
#
_entry.id   AF-A0A6B1HTQ7-F1
#
_cell.length_a   1.000
_cell.length_b   1.000
_cell.length_c   1.000
_cell.angle_alpha   90.00
_cell.angle_beta   90.00
_cell.angle_gamma   90.00
#
_symmetry.space_group_name_H-M   'P 1'
#
loop_
_entity.id
_entity.type
_entity.pdbx_description
1 polymer ?
#
loop_
_entity_poly.entity_id
_entity_poly.type
_entity_poly.pdbx_seq_one_letter_code
_entity_poly.pdbx_strand_id
1 'polypeptide(L)'
;MASKVEYTQVRKWFLVGIAAVMAGCATTGSGGGGYGLPPIPEGKGRLMLETGGINEVNYYVLDGETGEEVHSESPRMAASSPIGYETGYRSLPQFVDLDPGRYTVVVNTDIDDSVEKEIEVLMGQEMYATIPIGRFQVIFSDAQGRSQVPFLIFDYNLRTMLGRGMTSTEVRYFIMPVGEYKVRIENSPTGLDEIRPVQISMGQTQNILIGPPPSPAQPGESGGEGDAQP
;
A
#
# COMPACT_ATOMS: atom_id res chain seq x y z
N MET A 1 -71.04 -60.50 13.62
CA MET A 1 -69.68 -61.04 13.84
C MET A 1 -69.28 -60.76 15.29
N ALA A 2 -69.36 -61.79 16.16
CA ALA A 2 -68.57 -61.88 17.40
C ALA A 2 -67.07 -61.98 17.00
N SER A 3 -66.03 -61.70 17.77
CA SER A 3 -65.71 -61.77 19.20
C SER A 3 -64.32 -61.10 19.34
N LYS A 4 -64.05 -60.18 20.29
CA LYS A 4 -63.36 -60.43 21.59
C LYS A 4 -62.07 -61.28 21.45
N VAL A 5 -60.89 -60.77 21.79
CA VAL A 5 -60.15 -60.89 23.08
C VAL A 5 -58.77 -60.24 22.83
N GLU A 6 -58.38 -59.12 23.46
CA GLU A 6 -57.77 -58.93 24.80
C GLU A 6 -56.22 -59.08 24.89
N TYR A 7 -55.61 -58.05 25.51
CA TYR A 7 -54.47 -58.07 26.46
C TYR A 7 -53.08 -58.47 25.93
N THR A 8 -51.99 -57.75 26.17
CA THR A 8 -51.39 -57.46 27.50
C THR A 8 -50.20 -56.51 27.23
N GLN A 9 -50.21 -55.27 27.72
CA GLN A 9 -49.45 -54.79 28.88
C GLN A 9 -47.92 -55.03 28.83
N VAL A 10 -47.15 -53.96 29.14
CA VAL A 10 -45.98 -53.91 30.04
C VAL A 10 -44.77 -53.12 29.48
N ARG A 11 -44.18 -52.30 30.38
CA ARG A 11 -42.85 -51.63 30.36
C ARG A 11 -42.74 -50.36 29.51
N LYS A 12 -42.78 -49.13 30.06
CA LYS A 12 -41.97 -48.50 31.12
C LYS A 12 -40.46 -48.57 30.83
N TRP A 13 -39.88 -47.36 30.75
CA TRP A 13 -38.48 -46.93 30.93
C TRP A 13 -37.71 -46.42 29.70
N PHE A 14 -37.01 -45.30 29.96
CA PHE A 14 -35.78 -44.76 29.35
C PHE A 14 -35.85 -43.45 28.52
N LEU A 15 -35.38 -42.38 29.21
CA LEU A 15 -34.45 -41.30 28.80
C LEU A 15 -34.81 -40.38 27.62
N VAL A 16 -34.98 -39.07 27.84
CA VAL A 16 -33.96 -37.98 27.94
C VAL A 16 -33.37 -37.56 26.58
N GLY A 17 -33.49 -36.25 26.28
CA GLY A 17 -32.81 -35.51 25.20
C GLY A 17 -33.80 -34.99 24.15
N ILE A 18 -33.91 -33.72 23.78
CA ILE A 18 -32.94 -32.61 23.75
C ILE A 18 -33.73 -31.30 23.92
N ALA A 19 -33.38 -30.48 24.91
CA ALA A 19 -33.82 -29.10 24.98
C ALA A 19 -32.87 -28.25 24.12
N ALA A 20 -33.37 -27.80 22.97
CA ALA A 20 -32.73 -26.76 22.18
C ALA A 20 -33.07 -25.40 22.80
N VAL A 21 -32.12 -24.79 23.50
CA VAL A 21 -32.19 -23.38 23.88
C VAL A 21 -30.86 -22.74 23.53
N MET A 22 -30.96 -21.75 22.64
CA MET A 22 -29.88 -20.91 22.15
C MET A 22 -29.17 -20.21 23.33
N ALA A 23 -27.85 -20.36 23.40
CA ALA A 23 -27.01 -19.54 24.26
C ALA A 23 -25.60 -19.42 23.65
N GLY A 24 -25.29 -18.19 23.20
CA GLY A 24 -23.95 -17.60 23.24
C GLY A 24 -22.86 -18.18 22.33
N CYS A 25 -22.60 -17.49 21.21
CA CYS A 25 -21.21 -17.27 20.81
C CYS A 25 -20.83 -15.84 21.23
N ALA A 26 -20.59 -15.65 22.54
CA ALA A 26 -19.71 -14.59 23.00
C ALA A 26 -18.30 -15.17 22.98
N THR A 27 -17.56 -14.95 21.91
CA THR A 27 -16.14 -15.32 21.86
C THR A 27 -15.35 -14.25 22.58
N THR A 28 -15.29 -14.29 23.91
CA THR A 28 -14.21 -13.64 24.65
C THR A 28 -12.94 -14.46 24.44
N GLY A 29 -12.25 -14.16 23.34
CA GLY A 29 -10.92 -14.69 23.04
C GLY A 29 -9.86 -13.77 23.63
N SER A 30 -9.58 -13.89 24.92
CA SER A 30 -8.29 -13.49 25.48
C SER A 30 -7.27 -14.57 25.14
N GLY A 31 -6.42 -14.33 24.14
CA GLY A 31 -5.39 -15.29 23.74
C GLY A 31 -4.59 -14.76 22.56
N GLY A 32 -3.32 -14.41 22.80
CA GLY A 32 -2.43 -13.75 21.86
C GLY A 32 -2.16 -14.55 20.57
N GLY A 33 -1.79 -13.80 19.54
CA GLY A 33 -1.34 -14.33 18.25
C GLY A 33 -2.40 -14.32 17.15
N GLY A 34 -3.22 -13.27 17.05
CA GLY A 34 -4.09 -13.06 15.89
C GLY A 34 -3.33 -12.33 14.78
N TYR A 35 -3.03 -13.03 13.67
CA TYR A 35 -2.73 -12.38 12.39
C TYR A 35 -4.03 -11.74 11.87
N GLY A 36 -4.34 -10.55 12.36
CA GLY A 36 -5.52 -9.80 11.98
C GLY A 36 -5.44 -8.39 12.54
N LEU A 37 -6.11 -7.45 11.87
CA LEU A 37 -6.24 -6.10 12.39
C LEU A 37 -6.93 -6.12 13.76
N PRO A 38 -6.55 -5.23 14.69
CA PRO A 38 -7.21 -5.15 15.99
C PRO A 38 -8.72 -4.87 15.80
N PRO A 39 -9.62 -5.32 16.69
CA PRO A 39 -11.03 -4.96 16.63
C PRO A 39 -11.23 -3.44 16.56
N ILE A 40 -12.27 -2.98 15.86
CA ILE A 40 -12.63 -1.56 15.84
C ILE A 40 -13.10 -1.15 17.24
N PRO A 41 -12.56 -0.07 17.84
CA PRO A 41 -13.03 0.44 19.12
C PRO A 41 -14.53 0.77 19.12
N GLU A 42 -15.21 0.59 20.25
CA GLU A 42 -16.62 0.91 20.39
C GLU A 42 -16.89 2.39 20.06
N GLY A 43 -17.94 2.65 19.29
CA GLY A 43 -18.32 4.00 18.85
C GLY A 43 -17.51 4.55 17.68
N LYS A 44 -16.45 3.87 17.21
CA LYS A 44 -15.62 4.30 16.09
C LYS A 44 -15.96 3.55 14.79
N GLY A 45 -15.60 4.14 13.66
CA GLY A 45 -15.40 3.42 12.39
C GLY A 45 -13.91 3.39 12.04
N ARG A 46 -13.52 2.54 11.09
CA ARG A 46 -12.13 2.43 10.64
C ARG A 46 -12.00 2.88 9.19
N LEU A 47 -11.12 3.84 8.95
CA LEU A 47 -10.65 4.18 7.61
C LEU A 47 -9.42 3.31 7.28
N MET A 48 -9.47 2.63 6.14
CA MET A 48 -8.40 1.84 5.55
C MET A 48 -7.91 2.52 4.26
N LEU A 49 -6.61 2.75 4.12
CA LEU A 49 -6.03 3.32 2.90
C LEU A 49 -5.64 2.21 1.91
N GLU A 50 -6.15 2.30 0.68
CA GLU A 50 -5.76 1.43 -0.42
C GLU A 50 -4.91 2.21 -1.42
N THR A 51 -3.61 1.90 -1.45
CA THR A 51 -2.56 2.68 -2.15
C THR A 51 -1.90 1.91 -3.29
N GLY A 52 -2.51 0.81 -3.76
CA GLY A 52 -2.01 0.06 -4.92
C GLY A 52 -0.63 -0.57 -4.69
N GLY A 53 -0.38 -1.15 -3.51
CA GLY A 53 0.87 -1.85 -3.20
C GLY A 53 2.02 -0.95 -2.75
N ILE A 54 1.74 0.31 -2.41
CA ILE A 54 2.65 1.21 -1.70
C ILE A 54 2.45 0.98 -0.20
N ASN A 55 3.46 0.47 0.49
CA ASN A 55 3.32 0.01 1.87
C ASN A 55 3.11 1.13 2.89
N GLU A 56 3.67 2.31 2.64
CA GLU A 56 3.57 3.45 3.55
C GLU A 56 3.44 4.75 2.74
N VAL A 57 2.50 5.61 3.13
CA VAL A 57 2.30 6.95 2.59
C VAL A 57 2.19 7.95 3.72
N ASN A 58 2.63 9.17 3.45
CA ASN A 58 2.45 10.31 4.34
C ASN A 58 1.02 10.85 4.16
N TYR A 59 0.16 10.68 5.15
CA TYR A 59 -1.21 11.18 5.09
C TYR A 59 -1.69 11.79 6.40
N TYR A 60 -2.70 12.63 6.27
CA TYR A 60 -3.46 13.19 7.37
C TYR A 60 -4.94 13.20 7.03
N VAL A 61 -5.78 13.39 8.05
CA VAL A 61 -7.24 13.41 7.90
C VAL A 61 -7.77 14.71 8.49
N LEU A 62 -8.58 15.40 7.69
CA LEU A 62 -9.32 16.59 8.07
C LEU A 62 -10.78 16.25 8.34
N ASP A 63 -11.35 16.83 9.39
CA ASP A 63 -12.79 16.83 9.61
C ASP A 63 -13.51 17.58 8.48
N GLY A 64 -14.55 16.97 7.91
CA GLY A 64 -15.25 17.51 6.75
C GLY A 64 -16.16 18.71 7.06
N GLU A 65 -16.50 18.95 8.34
CA GLU A 65 -17.31 20.10 8.75
C GLU A 65 -16.46 21.26 9.21
N THR A 66 -15.40 20.99 9.99
CA THR A 66 -14.57 22.04 10.60
C THR A 66 -13.29 22.33 9.82
N GLY A 67 -12.82 21.38 9.00
CA GLY A 67 -11.52 21.45 8.35
C GLY A 67 -10.33 21.23 9.30
N GLU A 68 -10.58 20.83 10.54
CA GLU A 68 -9.52 20.57 11.53
C GLU A 68 -8.84 19.24 11.28
N GLU A 69 -7.52 19.18 11.49
CA GLU A 69 -6.78 17.92 11.43
C GLU A 69 -7.11 17.05 12.65
N VAL A 70 -7.73 15.91 12.39
CA VAL A 70 -8.12 14.92 13.41
C VAL A 70 -7.13 13.76 13.51
N HIS A 71 -6.30 13.57 12.49
CA HIS A 71 -5.28 12.53 12.45
C HIS A 71 -4.09 12.91 11.56
N SER A 72 -2.90 12.48 11.96
CA SER A 72 -1.68 12.51 11.16
C SER A 72 -0.79 11.31 11.54
N GLU A 73 -0.31 10.54 10.57
CA GLU A 73 0.63 9.44 10.84
C GLU A 73 2.08 9.86 10.54
N SER A 74 2.96 9.72 11.55
CA SER A 74 4.43 9.94 11.49
C SER A 74 4.91 11.37 11.16
N PRO A 75 6.15 11.76 11.52
CA PRO A 75 6.49 13.17 11.76
C PRO A 75 6.31 14.01 10.49
N ARG A 76 5.44 15.03 10.58
CA ARG A 76 5.22 16.05 9.55
C ARG A 76 6.56 16.60 9.05
N MET A 77 7.00 16.17 7.88
CA MET A 77 7.82 17.02 7.02
C MET A 77 6.83 17.89 6.25
N ALA A 78 6.82 19.19 6.55
CA ALA A 78 5.96 20.14 5.87
C ALA A 78 6.18 20.03 4.35
N ALA A 79 5.08 19.82 3.62
CA ALA A 79 4.98 19.96 2.16
C ALA A 79 5.71 18.94 1.26
N SER A 80 6.26 17.82 1.78
CA SER A 80 6.82 16.77 0.92
C SER A 80 6.94 15.45 1.67
N SER A 81 6.57 14.33 1.03
CA SER A 81 7.06 13.02 1.47
C SER A 81 8.60 12.97 1.30
N PRO A 82 9.36 12.42 2.26
CA PRO A 82 10.77 12.15 2.04
C PRO A 82 10.94 11.10 0.94
N ILE A 83 11.79 11.37 -0.06
CA ILE A 83 12.16 10.41 -1.11
C ILE A 83 12.61 9.09 -0.47
N GLY A 84 11.95 7.99 -0.81
CA GLY A 84 12.21 6.68 -0.20
C GLY A 84 11.44 6.43 1.10
N TYR A 85 10.27 7.04 1.29
CA TYR A 85 9.37 6.80 2.43
C TYR A 85 9.03 5.31 2.62
N GLU A 86 9.01 4.52 1.54
CA GLU A 86 8.86 3.06 1.56
C GLU A 86 10.12 2.32 2.08
N THR A 87 10.75 2.80 3.15
CA THR A 87 11.91 2.15 3.81
C THR A 87 11.53 1.42 5.09
N GLY A 88 10.27 1.53 5.54
CA GLY A 88 9.75 0.87 6.73
C GLY A 88 9.38 -0.59 6.47
N TYR A 89 9.91 -1.50 7.29
CA TYR A 89 9.45 -2.90 7.44
C TYR A 89 7.99 -3.02 7.96
N ARG A 90 7.19 -1.94 7.92
CA ARG A 90 5.79 -1.93 8.37
C ARG A 90 4.90 -2.45 7.24
N SER A 91 4.85 -3.77 7.14
CA SER A 91 3.84 -4.49 6.35
C SER A 91 2.52 -4.48 7.12
N LEU A 92 1.81 -3.37 7.12
CA LEU A 92 0.42 -3.32 7.60
C LEU A 92 -0.36 -2.34 6.73
N PRO A 93 -1.63 -2.62 6.37
CA PRO A 93 -2.45 -1.61 5.74
C PRO A 93 -2.54 -0.39 6.66
N GLN A 94 -2.35 0.80 6.11
CA GLN A 94 -2.48 2.02 6.90
C GLN A 94 -3.95 2.26 7.22
N PHE A 95 -4.24 2.44 8.51
CA PHE A 95 -5.59 2.65 8.97
C PHE A 95 -5.64 3.60 10.15
N VAL A 96 -6.80 4.21 10.33
CA VAL A 96 -7.11 5.04 11.50
C VAL A 96 -8.55 4.80 11.95
N ASP A 97 -8.75 4.69 13.25
CA ASP A 97 -10.07 4.63 13.87
C ASP A 97 -10.57 6.06 14.16
N LEU A 98 -11.70 6.43 13.56
CA LEU A 98 -12.29 7.78 13.61
C LEU A 98 -13.71 7.74 14.15
N ASP A 99 -14.20 8.86 14.67
CA ASP A 99 -15.63 8.99 14.98
C ASP A 99 -16.45 8.88 13.67
N PRO A 100 -17.73 8.46 13.74
CA PRO A 100 -18.58 8.45 12.57
C PRO A 100 -18.81 9.88 12.07
N GLY A 101 -18.60 10.11 10.77
CA GLY A 101 -18.63 11.46 10.21
C GLY A 101 -18.06 11.54 8.80
N ARG A 102 -18.03 12.75 8.25
CA ARG A 102 -17.44 13.04 6.94
C ARG A 102 -16.03 13.58 7.13
N TYR A 103 -15.09 13.09 6.32
CA TYR A 103 -13.69 13.46 6.41
C TYR A 103 -13.07 13.67 5.04
N THR A 104 -11.97 14.41 5.00
CA THR A 104 -11.08 14.50 3.84
C THR A 104 -9.75 13.87 4.20
N VAL A 105 -9.39 12.81 3.48
CA VAL A 105 -8.07 12.18 3.58
C VAL A 105 -7.15 12.91 2.61
N VAL A 106 -6.00 13.37 3.08
CA VAL A 106 -5.00 14.03 2.25
C VAL A 106 -3.71 13.22 2.29
N VAL A 107 -3.25 12.78 1.12
CA VAL A 107 -2.02 12.04 0.95
C VAL A 107 -0.98 12.92 0.26
N ASN A 108 0.11 13.18 0.98
CA ASN A 108 1.25 13.95 0.47
C ASN A 108 2.11 13.08 -0.43
N THR A 109 2.47 13.60 -1.60
CA THR A 109 3.31 12.90 -2.58
C THR A 109 4.73 13.49 -2.60
N ASP A 110 5.58 13.01 -3.50
CA ASP A 110 6.96 13.52 -3.67
C ASP A 110 7.02 14.75 -4.61
N ILE A 111 5.86 15.28 -5.02
CA ILE A 111 5.71 16.53 -5.77
C ILE A 111 4.80 17.50 -5.02
N ASP A 112 4.74 18.74 -5.49
CA ASP A 112 3.92 19.82 -4.90
C ASP A 112 2.39 19.59 -5.00
N ASP A 113 1.95 18.43 -5.51
CA ASP A 113 0.54 18.03 -5.60
C ASP A 113 0.22 16.91 -4.59
N SER A 114 -0.77 17.14 -3.73
CA SER A 114 -1.36 16.12 -2.87
C SER A 114 -2.57 15.46 -3.51
N VAL A 115 -2.94 14.28 -3.01
CA VAL A 115 -4.18 13.60 -3.40
C VAL A 115 -5.18 13.70 -2.26
N GLU A 116 -6.35 14.26 -2.55
CA GLU A 116 -7.43 14.42 -1.58
C GLU A 116 -8.58 13.46 -1.89
N LYS A 117 -9.18 12.90 -0.85
CA LYS A 117 -10.32 11.99 -0.96
C LYS A 117 -11.33 12.25 0.14
N GLU A 118 -12.51 12.69 -0.25
CA GLU A 118 -13.67 12.73 0.65
C GLU A 118 -14.16 11.30 0.96
N ILE A 119 -14.47 11.07 2.22
CA ILE A 119 -14.99 9.80 2.74
C ILE A 119 -16.08 10.05 3.78
N GLU A 120 -16.90 9.02 4.01
CA GLU A 120 -17.81 8.94 5.14
C GLU A 120 -17.43 7.72 5.97
N VAL A 121 -17.17 7.93 7.27
CA VAL A 121 -16.85 6.88 8.23
C VAL A 121 -18.12 6.49 8.97
N LEU A 122 -18.43 5.20 8.96
CA LEU A 122 -19.61 4.62 9.62
C LEU A 122 -19.19 3.83 10.86
N MET A 123 -19.99 3.95 11.92
CA MET A 123 -19.72 3.25 13.19
C MET A 123 -19.66 1.73 12.99
N GLY A 124 -18.61 1.11 13.52
CA GLY A 124 -18.40 -0.34 13.49
C GLY A 124 -18.08 -0.91 12.10
N GLN A 125 -17.78 -0.07 11.10
CA GLN A 125 -17.46 -0.50 9.74
C GLN A 125 -16.01 -0.16 9.36
N GLU A 126 -15.44 -1.00 8.49
CA GLU A 126 -14.20 -0.70 7.77
C GLU A 126 -14.55 -0.06 6.43
N MET A 127 -14.03 1.15 6.21
CA MET A 127 -14.20 1.94 5.00
C MET A 127 -12.89 1.97 4.23
N TYR A 128 -12.91 1.56 2.97
CA TYR A 128 -11.73 1.51 2.13
C TYR A 128 -11.67 2.75 1.24
N ALA A 129 -10.61 3.54 1.40
CA ALA A 129 -10.33 4.71 0.58
C ALA A 129 -9.25 4.37 -0.44
N THR A 130 -9.67 4.15 -1.68
CA THR A 130 -8.77 4.00 -2.83
C THR A 130 -8.13 5.36 -3.15
N ILE A 131 -6.83 5.47 -2.92
CA ILE A 131 -6.05 6.69 -3.19
C ILE A 131 -5.37 6.55 -4.56
N PRO A 132 -5.67 7.43 -5.54
CA PRO A 132 -5.12 7.36 -6.89
C PRO A 132 -3.65 7.84 -6.95
N ILE A 133 -2.77 7.08 -6.33
CA ILE A 133 -1.32 7.25 -6.38
C ILE A 133 -0.65 6.03 -7.02
N GLY A 134 0.53 6.25 -7.56
CA GLY A 134 1.41 5.19 -8.04
C GLY A 134 2.85 5.52 -7.71
N ARG A 135 3.76 4.65 -8.17
CA ARG A 135 5.19 4.84 -7.95
C ARG A 135 6.00 4.65 -9.22
N PHE A 136 7.11 5.38 -9.30
CA PHE A 136 8.11 5.18 -10.34
C PHE A 136 9.51 5.25 -9.74
N GLN A 137 10.48 4.72 -10.49
CA GLN A 137 11.90 4.89 -10.18
C GLN A 137 12.64 5.41 -11.40
N VAL A 138 13.68 6.20 -11.14
CA VAL A 138 14.62 6.66 -12.15
C VAL A 138 15.99 6.06 -11.85
N ILE A 139 16.48 5.23 -12.77
CA ILE A 139 17.82 4.66 -12.72
C ILE A 139 18.63 5.31 -13.82
N PHE A 140 19.69 5.99 -13.41
CA PHE A 140 20.70 6.51 -14.32
C PHE A 140 21.96 5.63 -14.26
N SER A 141 22.47 5.28 -15.43
CA SER A 141 23.72 4.52 -15.58
C SER A 141 24.66 5.25 -16.54
N ASP A 142 25.96 5.21 -16.25
CA ASP A 142 27.03 5.64 -17.14
C ASP A 142 28.03 4.49 -17.40
N ALA A 143 29.18 4.79 -17.98
CA ALA A 143 30.21 3.80 -18.30
C ALA A 143 30.79 3.08 -17.05
N GLN A 144 30.61 3.62 -15.85
CA GLN A 144 31.09 3.09 -14.58
C GLN A 144 30.00 2.34 -13.80
N GLY A 145 28.75 2.39 -14.27
CA GLY A 145 27.61 1.71 -13.65
C GLY A 145 26.52 2.69 -13.23
N ARG A 146 25.72 2.33 -12.22
CA ARG A 146 24.67 3.21 -11.70
C ARG A 146 25.29 4.43 -11.03
N SER A 147 24.74 5.61 -11.34
CA SER A 147 25.23 6.87 -10.81
C SER A 147 24.08 7.73 -10.31
N GLN A 148 24.39 8.60 -9.34
CA GLN A 148 23.44 9.55 -8.77
C GLN A 148 23.52 10.87 -9.53
N VAL A 149 22.44 11.23 -10.20
CA VAL A 149 22.30 12.49 -10.92
C VAL A 149 20.99 13.19 -10.52
N PRO A 150 20.98 14.53 -10.44
CA PRO A 150 19.76 15.27 -10.20
C PRO A 150 18.81 15.17 -11.40
N PHE A 151 17.53 15.16 -11.11
CA PHE A 151 16.49 15.25 -12.12
C PHE A 151 15.33 16.12 -11.64
N LEU A 152 14.59 16.64 -12.61
CA LEU A 152 13.41 17.46 -12.39
C LEU A 152 12.17 16.71 -12.88
N ILE A 153 11.07 16.87 -12.16
CA ILE A 153 9.76 16.33 -12.53
C ILE A 153 8.92 17.50 -13.04
N PHE A 154 8.31 17.31 -14.20
CA PHE A 154 7.46 18.29 -14.86
C PHE A 154 6.08 17.71 -15.16
N ASP A 155 5.12 18.61 -15.34
CA ASP A 155 3.87 18.27 -16.01
C ASP A 155 4.15 17.75 -17.44
N TYR A 156 3.18 17.06 -18.02
CA TYR A 156 3.33 16.46 -19.35
C TYR A 156 3.74 17.47 -20.44
N ASN A 157 3.32 18.73 -20.31
CA ASN A 157 3.60 19.78 -21.29
C ASN A 157 4.93 20.51 -21.07
N LEU A 158 5.72 20.14 -20.05
CA LEU A 158 6.97 20.81 -19.67
C LEU A 158 6.79 22.32 -19.36
N ARG A 159 5.63 22.72 -18.86
CA ARG A 159 5.30 24.10 -18.49
C ARG A 159 5.64 24.38 -17.04
N THR A 160 5.43 23.41 -16.16
CA THR A 160 5.55 23.59 -14.71
C THR A 160 6.44 22.50 -14.14
N MET A 161 7.46 22.91 -13.38
CA MET A 161 8.25 22.00 -12.55
C MET A 161 7.41 21.64 -11.32
N LEU A 162 7.16 20.36 -11.11
CA LEU A 162 6.35 19.82 -10.01
C LEU A 162 7.21 19.31 -8.85
N GLY A 163 8.47 18.98 -9.11
CA GLY A 163 9.36 18.43 -8.09
C GLY A 163 10.78 18.20 -8.58
N ARG A 164 11.62 17.70 -7.68
CA ARG A 164 13.05 17.45 -7.88
C ARG A 164 13.41 16.12 -7.24
N GLY A 165 14.33 15.38 -7.85
CA GLY A 165 14.82 14.14 -7.30
C GLY A 165 16.30 13.92 -7.59
N MET A 166 16.86 12.91 -6.95
CA MET A 166 18.16 12.35 -7.27
C MET A 166 17.95 10.90 -7.68
N THR A 167 18.57 10.47 -8.78
CA THR A 167 18.66 9.04 -9.05
C THR A 167 19.48 8.38 -7.95
N SER A 168 19.18 7.11 -7.67
CA SER A 168 19.82 6.36 -6.60
C SER A 168 20.51 5.12 -7.18
N THR A 169 21.61 4.72 -6.55
CA THR A 169 22.28 3.45 -6.83
C THR A 169 21.45 2.26 -6.30
N GLU A 170 20.69 2.51 -5.22
CA GLU A 170 19.68 1.63 -4.65
C GLU A 170 18.30 1.88 -5.26
N VAL A 171 17.39 0.91 -5.11
CA VAL A 171 15.99 1.05 -5.53
C VAL A 171 15.29 2.08 -4.63
N ARG A 172 14.95 3.23 -5.20
CA ARG A 172 14.13 4.26 -4.54
C ARG A 172 12.94 4.60 -5.42
N TYR A 173 11.78 4.59 -4.81
CA TYR A 173 10.54 4.95 -5.45
C TYR A 173 10.16 6.37 -5.13
N PHE A 174 9.58 7.02 -6.13
CA PHE A 174 8.90 8.29 -6.03
C PHE A 174 7.40 8.03 -6.11
N ILE A 175 6.65 8.51 -5.14
CA ILE A 175 5.19 8.40 -5.04
C ILE A 175 4.58 9.66 -5.65
N MET A 176 3.66 9.48 -6.58
CA MET A 176 3.00 10.57 -7.31
C MET A 176 1.52 10.26 -7.55
N PRO A 177 0.67 11.30 -7.78
CA PRO A 177 -0.68 11.08 -8.25
C PRO A 177 -0.68 10.36 -9.61
N VAL A 178 -1.68 9.51 -9.85
CA VAL A 178 -1.89 8.86 -11.14
C VAL A 178 -2.00 9.91 -12.24
N GLY A 179 -1.22 9.76 -13.31
CA GLY A 179 -1.14 10.77 -14.36
C GLY A 179 0.06 10.62 -15.29
N GLU A 180 0.17 11.57 -16.20
CA GLU A 180 1.25 11.66 -17.18
C GLU A 180 2.20 12.83 -16.83
N TYR A 181 3.49 12.52 -16.77
CA TYR A 181 4.53 13.46 -16.38
C TYR A 181 5.76 13.30 -17.28
N LYS A 182 6.73 14.19 -17.10
CA LYS A 182 8.05 14.06 -17.72
C LYS A 182 9.14 14.27 -16.69
N VAL A 183 10.17 13.44 -16.78
CA VAL A 183 11.41 13.63 -16.03
C VAL A 183 12.47 14.21 -16.95
N ARG A 184 13.19 15.22 -16.49
CA ARG A 184 14.33 15.84 -17.18
C ARG A 184 15.58 15.69 -16.33
N ILE A 185 16.62 15.09 -16.89
CA ILE A 185 17.97 15.14 -16.34
C ILE A 185 18.68 16.32 -17.01
N GLU A 186 19.00 17.34 -16.21
CA GLU A 186 19.78 18.48 -16.67
C GLU A 186 21.27 18.12 -16.63
N ASN A 187 22.02 18.55 -17.65
CA ASN A 187 23.45 18.26 -17.77
C ASN A 187 23.79 16.77 -17.75
N SER A 188 23.05 15.94 -18.50
CA SER A 188 23.45 14.55 -18.68
C SER A 188 24.90 14.48 -19.21
N PRO A 189 25.65 13.39 -18.96
CA PRO A 189 27.02 13.23 -19.49
C PRO A 189 27.14 13.37 -21.02
N THR A 190 26.02 13.37 -21.74
CA THR A 190 25.96 13.62 -23.19
C THR A 190 26.00 15.12 -23.56
N GLY A 191 25.91 16.02 -22.58
CA GLY A 191 25.85 17.47 -22.79
C GLY A 191 24.50 17.99 -23.26
N LEU A 192 23.49 17.12 -23.37
CA LEU A 192 22.10 17.46 -23.69
C LEU A 192 21.18 17.04 -22.55
N ASP A 193 20.03 17.70 -22.45
CA ASP A 193 19.01 17.29 -21.49
C ASP A 193 18.34 16.00 -21.97
N GLU A 194 18.22 15.04 -21.06
CA GLU A 194 17.46 13.83 -21.32
C GLU A 194 16.07 13.95 -20.73
N ILE A 195 15.05 13.91 -21.59
CA ILE A 195 13.65 13.98 -21.20
C ILE A 195 12.98 12.64 -21.44
N ARG A 196 12.36 12.07 -20.41
CA ARG A 196 11.65 10.79 -20.48
C ARG A 196 10.19 10.95 -20.03
N PRO A 197 9.22 10.36 -20.76
CA PRO A 197 7.84 10.33 -20.31
C PRO A 197 7.69 9.38 -19.12
N VAL A 198 6.80 9.74 -18.22
CA VAL A 198 6.46 8.99 -17.01
C VAL A 198 4.94 8.82 -16.99
N GLN A 199 4.48 7.58 -16.94
CA GLN A 199 3.10 7.20 -16.75
C GLN A 199 2.96 6.59 -15.36
N ILE A 200 2.33 7.32 -14.47
CA ILE A 200 2.02 6.85 -13.13
C ILE A 200 0.66 6.16 -13.15
N SER A 201 0.66 4.91 -12.72
CA SER A 201 -0.54 4.07 -12.63
C SER A 201 -0.60 3.42 -11.26
N MET A 202 -1.80 3.28 -10.71
CA MET A 202 -2.02 2.59 -9.45
C MET A 202 -1.67 1.09 -9.57
N GLY A 203 -1.05 0.50 -8.56
CA GLY A 203 -0.70 -0.93 -8.58
C GLY A 203 0.57 -1.29 -9.35
N GLN A 204 1.18 -0.33 -10.05
CA GLN A 204 2.32 -0.59 -10.92
C GLN A 204 3.50 0.32 -10.59
N THR A 205 4.70 -0.26 -10.66
CA THR A 205 5.96 0.50 -10.61
C THR A 205 6.43 0.78 -12.01
N GLN A 206 6.57 2.05 -12.39
CA GLN A 206 7.23 2.41 -13.64
C GLN A 206 8.75 2.51 -13.45
N ASN A 207 9.51 1.84 -14.32
CA ASN A 207 10.97 1.87 -14.30
C ASN A 207 11.50 2.71 -15.45
N ILE A 208 12.15 3.82 -15.15
CA ILE A 208 12.79 4.70 -16.14
C ILE A 208 14.28 4.42 -16.12
N LEU A 209 14.79 3.83 -17.19
CA LEU A 209 16.21 3.55 -17.37
C LEU A 209 16.81 4.60 -18.30
N ILE A 210 17.85 5.29 -17.83
CA ILE A 210 18.55 6.34 -18.56
C ILE A 210 20.05 6.00 -18.57
N GLY A 211 20.68 6.12 -19.74
CA GLY A 211 22.08 5.73 -19.96
C GLY A 211 22.26 4.68 -21.06
N PRO A 212 23.51 4.32 -21.38
CA PRO A 212 23.79 3.23 -22.31
C PRO A 212 23.16 1.93 -21.78
N PRO A 213 22.71 1.04 -22.69
CA PRO A 213 22.19 -0.26 -22.27
C PRO A 213 23.27 -0.97 -21.44
N PRO A 214 22.90 -1.66 -20.35
CA PRO A 214 23.86 -2.43 -19.58
C PRO A 214 24.56 -3.39 -20.53
N SER A 215 25.90 -3.40 -20.51
CA SER A 215 26.68 -4.36 -21.29
C SER A 215 26.14 -5.77 -21.02
N PRO A 216 25.83 -6.57 -22.05
CA PRO A 216 25.40 -7.94 -21.85
C PRO A 216 26.41 -8.64 -20.95
N ALA A 217 25.96 -9.35 -19.92
CA ALA A 217 26.82 -10.24 -19.18
C ALA A 217 27.49 -11.17 -20.21
N GLN A 218 28.82 -11.10 -20.33
CA GLN A 218 29.54 -11.94 -21.28
C GLN A 218 29.24 -13.41 -20.93
N PRO A 219 28.65 -14.19 -21.84
CA PRO A 219 28.48 -15.61 -21.60
C PRO A 219 29.86 -16.26 -21.68
N GLY A 220 30.42 -16.65 -20.53
CA GLY A 220 31.58 -17.55 -20.51
C GLY A 220 32.64 -17.25 -19.45
N GLU A 221 32.39 -17.65 -18.21
CA GLU A 221 33.42 -18.25 -17.35
C GLU A 221 32.90 -19.59 -16.83
N SER A 222 32.62 -20.49 -17.77
CA SER A 222 32.58 -21.93 -17.50
C SER A 222 33.52 -22.58 -18.50
N GLY A 223 34.77 -22.82 -18.10
CA GLY A 223 35.76 -23.34 -19.02
C GLY A 223 37.15 -23.58 -18.44
N GLY A 224 37.25 -24.55 -17.52
CA GLY A 224 38.31 -25.55 -17.56
C GLY A 224 39.59 -25.31 -16.77
N GLU A 225 39.79 -26.13 -15.74
CA GLU A 225 41.10 -26.76 -15.53
C GLU A 225 40.87 -28.15 -14.91
N GLY A 226 40.88 -29.15 -15.79
CA GLY A 226 41.13 -30.51 -15.37
C GLY A 226 42.63 -30.67 -15.22
N ASP A 227 43.10 -30.88 -14.00
CA ASP A 227 44.41 -31.43 -13.73
C ASP A 227 44.24 -32.61 -12.76
N ALA A 228 44.19 -33.79 -13.35
CA ALA A 228 44.47 -35.04 -12.67
C ALA A 228 45.56 -35.75 -13.47
N GLN A 229 46.80 -35.68 -12.99
CA GLN A 229 47.82 -36.77 -12.91
C GLN A 229 49.21 -36.20 -12.58
N PRO A 230 50.18 -36.99 -12.06
CA PRO A 230 50.36 -38.46 -12.16
C PRO A 230 49.89 -39.30 -10.98
#